data_AF-A0A818EZ19-F1
#
_entry.id   AF-A0A818EZ19-F1
#
_cell.length_a   1.000
_cell.length_b   1.000
_cell.length_c   1.000
_cell.angle_alpha   90.00
_cell.angle_beta   90.00
_cell.angle_gamma   90.00
#
_symmetry.space_group_name_H-M   'P 1'
#
loop_
_entity.id
_entity.type
_entity.pdbx_description
1 polymer ?
#
loop_
_entity_poly.entity_id
_entity_poly.type
_entity_poly.pdbx_seq_one_letter_code
_entity_poly.pdbx_strand_id
1 'polypeptide(L)' 'MMLPTVLVLASDPVANVRFNVAKTFQRIHPILDADALAMHVKPCLEKLTQDVDHDVQYFASEAYENKAKAEIESRTDKT' A
#
# COMPACT_ATOMS: atom_id res chain seq x y z
N MET A 1 -7.53 12.42 -9.87
CA MET A 1 -7.61 11.71 -8.57
C MET A 1 -7.63 10.21 -8.85
N MET A 2 -6.69 9.45 -8.25
CA MET A 2 -6.55 8.00 -8.50
C MET A 2 -6.83 7.14 -7.26
N LEU A 3 -6.74 7.71 -6.05
CA LEU A 3 -6.88 6.96 -4.78
C LEU A 3 -8.24 6.25 -4.62
N PRO A 4 -9.41 6.87 -4.93
CA PRO A 4 -10.69 6.18 -4.83
C PRO A 4 -10.76 4.91 -5.70
N THR A 5 -10.17 4.95 -6.91
CA THR A 5 -10.12 3.80 -7.81
C THR A 5 -9.32 2.66 -7.21
N VAL A 6 -8.15 2.95 -6.64
CA VAL A 6 -7.29 1.94 -6.01
C VAL A 6 -7.99 1.28 -4.81
N LEU A 7 -8.73 2.07 -4.01
CA LEU A 7 -9.49 1.55 -2.88
C LEU A 7 -10.63 0.60 -3.30
N VAL A 8 -11.31 0.89 -4.42
CA VAL A 8 -12.33 -0.02 -4.96
C VAL A 8 -11.72 -1.35 -5.40
N LEU A 9 -10.56 -1.29 -6.07
CA LEU A 9 -9.86 -2.49 -6.55
C LEU A 9 -9.34 -3.39 -5.42
N ALA A 10 -9.25 -2.89 -4.18
CA ALA A 10 -8.82 -3.69 -3.03
C ALA A 10 -9.79 -4.84 -2.70
N SER A 11 -11.02 -4.79 -3.20
CA SER A 11 -12.04 -5.84 -3.03
C SER A 11 -12.34 -6.60 -4.33
N ASP A 12 -11.48 -6.49 -5.34
CA ASP A 12 -11.65 -7.18 -6.61
C ASP A 12 -11.63 -8.72 -6.41
N PRO A 13 -12.49 -9.50 -7.10
CA PRO A 13 -12.52 -10.95 -6.97
C PRO A 13 -11.20 -11.64 -7.37
N VAL A 14 -10.40 -11.01 -8.23
CA VAL A 14 -9.15 -11.56 -8.74
C VAL A 14 -7.99 -11.18 -7.82
N ALA A 15 -7.31 -12.17 -7.25
CA ALA A 15 -6.15 -11.96 -6.37
C ALA A 15 -5.05 -11.11 -7.03
N ASN A 16 -4.84 -11.28 -8.34
CA ASN A 16 -3.87 -10.49 -9.10
C ASN A 16 -4.15 -8.99 -9.10
N VAL A 17 -5.43 -8.60 -9.04
CA VAL A 17 -5.82 -7.19 -8.92
C VAL A 17 -5.52 -6.71 -7.51
N ARG A 18 -5.90 -7.48 -6.48
CA ARG A 18 -5.70 -7.12 -5.07
C ARG A 18 -4.23 -7.01 -4.67
N PHE A 19 -3.34 -7.92 -5.11
CA PHE A 19 -1.92 -7.76 -4.80
C PHE A 19 -1.31 -6.55 -5.54
N ASN A 20 -1.84 -6.21 -6.72
CA ASN A 20 -1.41 -5.02 -7.45
C ASN A 20 -1.85 -3.74 -6.74
N VAL A 21 -2.95 -3.76 -6.00
CA VAL A 21 -3.33 -2.67 -5.08
C VAL A 21 -2.28 -2.47 -3.99
N ALA A 22 -1.86 -3.56 -3.31
CA ALA A 22 -0.80 -3.48 -2.29
C ALA A 22 0.51 -2.90 -2.88
N LYS A 23 0.94 -3.42 -4.03
CA LYS A 23 2.10 -2.90 -4.78
C LYS A 23 1.95 -1.45 -5.23
N THR A 24 0.73 -1.01 -5.53
CA THR A 24 0.45 0.38 -5.91
C THR A 24 0.61 1.29 -4.70
N PHE A 25 0.06 0.90 -3.54
CA PHE A 25 0.24 1.65 -2.30
C PHE A 25 1.71 1.82 -1.91
N GLN A 26 2.55 0.79 -2.10
CA GLN A 26 4.00 0.92 -1.90
C GLN A 26 4.61 2.08 -2.72
N ARG A 27 4.16 2.27 -3.96
CA ARG A 27 4.72 3.30 -4.88
C ARG A 27 4.17 4.70 -4.62
N ILE A 28 2.89 4.80 -4.30
CA ILE A 28 2.22 6.10 -4.13
C ILE A 28 2.25 6.61 -2.69
N HIS A 29 2.63 5.78 -1.71
CA HIS A 29 2.74 6.19 -0.31
C HIS A 29 3.51 7.51 -0.11
N PRO A 30 4.69 7.74 -0.72
CA PRO A 30 5.47 8.96 -0.46
C PRO A 30 4.83 10.26 -0.98
N ILE A 31 3.82 10.16 -1.86
CA ILE A 31 3.15 11.31 -2.47
C ILE A 31 1.76 11.57 -1.89
N LEU A 32 1.29 10.71 -0.98
CA LEU A 32 0.02 10.89 -0.28
C LEU A 32 0.24 11.71 0.99
N ASP A 33 -0.74 12.55 1.33
CA ASP A 33 -0.73 13.25 2.61
C ASP A 33 -0.98 12.27 3.78
N ALA A 34 -0.60 12.71 4.98
CA ALA A 34 -0.71 11.90 6.19
C ALA A 34 -2.16 11.47 6.48
N ASP A 35 -3.12 12.32 6.13
CA ASP A 35 -4.54 12.10 6.34
C ASP A 35 -5.06 10.96 5.45
N ALA A 36 -4.75 10.96 4.15
CA ALA A 36 -5.08 9.89 3.22
C ALA A 36 -4.40 8.57 3.62
N LEU A 37 -3.15 8.63 4.08
CA LEU A 37 -2.43 7.46 4.57
C LEU A 37 -3.12 6.85 5.80
N ALA A 38 -3.47 7.67 6.79
CA ALA A 38 -4.07 7.21 8.04
C ALA A 38 -5.53 6.76 7.87
N MET A 39 -6.34 7.50 7.11
CA MET A 39 -7.79 7.24 6.99
C MET A 39 -8.13 6.19 5.94
N HIS A 40 -7.29 6.00 4.91
CA HIS A 40 -7.63 5.16 3.78
C HIS A 40 -6.63 4.05 3.51
N VAL A 41 -5.35 4.39 3.34
CA VAL A 41 -4.33 3.40 2.92
C VAL A 41 -4.05 2.40 4.03
N LYS A 42 -3.84 2.87 5.26
CA LYS A 42 -3.51 1.99 6.38
C LYS A 42 -4.61 0.97 6.68
N PRO A 43 -5.91 1.35 6.83
CA PRO A 43 -6.97 0.36 7.02
C PRO A 43 -7.16 -0.57 5.82
N CYS A 44 -6.86 -0.11 4.61
CA CYS A 44 -6.92 -0.95 3.41
C CYS A 44 -5.82 -2.03 3.41
N LEU A 45 -4.58 -1.65 3.72
CA LEU A 45 -3.47 -2.60 3.82
C LEU A 45 -3.68 -3.59 4.97
N GLU A 46 -4.16 -3.15 6.14
CA GLU A 46 -4.51 -4.03 7.27
C GLU A 46 -5.57 -5.09 6.90
N LYS A 47 -6.51 -4.77 6.00
CA LYS A 47 -7.46 -5.76 5.48
C LYS A 47 -6.80 -6.73 4.50
N LEU A 48 -5.92 -6.22 3.63
CA LEU A 48 -5.23 -7.05 2.64
C LEU A 48 -4.19 -7.99 3.28
N THR A 49 -3.65 -7.69 4.46
CA THR A 49 -2.82 -8.65 5.21
C THR A 49 -3.61 -9.85 5.74
N GLN A 50 -4.94 -9.75 5.75
CA GLN A 50 -5.86 -10.83 6.13
C GLN A 50 -6.57 -11.46 4.92
N ASP A 51 -6.08 -11.20 3.70
CA ASP A 51 -6.68 -11.73 2.47
C ASP A 51 -6.63 -13.27 2.43
N VAL A 52 -7.48 -13.91 1.62
CA VAL A 52 -7.47 -15.38 1.46
C VAL A 52 -6.27 -15.87 0.65
N ASP A 53 -5.74 -15.00 -0.23
CA ASP A 53 -4.65 -15.31 -1.13
C ASP A 53 -3.30 -14.93 -0.52
N HIS A 54 -2.35 -15.86 -0.53
CA HIS A 54 -1.05 -15.69 0.12
C HIS A 54 -0.19 -14.60 -0.54
N ASP A 55 -0.27 -14.41 -1.86
CA ASP A 55 0.49 -13.34 -2.53
C ASP A 55 -0.05 -11.97 -2.11
N VAL A 56 -1.38 -11.84 -1.98
CA VAL A 56 -2.01 -10.61 -1.48
C VAL A 56 -1.55 -10.32 -0.05
N GLN A 57 -1.59 -11.31 0.85
CA GLN A 57 -1.10 -11.16 2.23
C GLN A 57 0.36 -10.73 2.28
N TYR A 58 1.22 -11.38 1.49
CA TYR A 58 2.66 -11.08 1.45
C TYR A 58 2.93 -9.65 0.99
N PHE A 59 2.39 -9.23 -0.15
CA PHE A 59 2.63 -7.88 -0.68
C PHE A 59 1.97 -6.79 0.19
N ALA A 60 0.84 -7.08 0.82
CA ALA A 60 0.20 -6.16 1.77
C ALA A 60 1.03 -6.00 3.04
N SER A 61 1.58 -7.09 3.58
CA SER A 61 2.44 -7.05 4.76
C SER A 61 3.73 -6.30 4.46
N GLU A 62 4.35 -6.57 3.32
CA GLU A 62 5.50 -5.82 2.83
C GLU A 62 5.19 -4.32 2.68
N ALA A 63 4.02 -3.97 2.14
CA ALA A 63 3.60 -2.57 2.00
C ALA A 63 3.31 -1.88 3.34
N TYR A 64 2.80 -2.63 4.30
CA TYR A 64 2.47 -2.15 5.64
C TYR A 64 3.73 -1.97 6.51
N GLU A 65 4.70 -2.88 6.37
CA GLU A 65 5.98 -2.88 7.09
C GLU A 65 7.03 -1.97 6.46
N ASN A 66 6.99 -1.74 5.15
CA ASN A 66 7.82 -0.73 4.47
C ASN A 66 7.38 0.70 4.81
N LYS A 67 7.44 1.05 6.09
CA LYS A 67 7.65 2.42 6.57
C LYS A 67 9.07 2.92 6.31
N ALA A 68 10.02 2.04 5.96
CA ALA A 68 11.44 2.31 6.21
C ALA A 68 12.30 2.72 4.99
N LYS A 69 11.98 2.34 3.75
CA LYS A 69 12.85 2.74 2.61
C LYS A 69 12.67 4.20 2.20
N ALA A 70 11.44 4.73 2.23
CA ALA A 70 11.18 6.11 1.86
C ALA A 70 11.81 7.14 2.82
N GLU A 71 11.89 6.84 4.12
CA GLU A 71 12.57 7.72 5.09
C GLU A 71 14.10 7.66 4.97
N ILE A 72 14.67 6.49 4.66
CA ILE A 72 16.13 6.30 4.54
C ILE A 72 16.68 6.93 3.25
N GLU A 73 15.97 6.80 2.13
CA GLU A 73 16.41 7.37 0.84
C GLU A 73 16.29 8.91 0.80
N SER A 74 15.39 9.49 1.62
CA SER A 74 15.30 10.96 1.81
C SER A 74 16.46 11.57 2.61
N ARG A 75 17.23 10.75 3.34
CA ARG A 75 18.37 11.19 4.17
C ARG A 75 19.74 11.00 3.50
N THR A 76 19.83 10.20 2.44
CA THR A 76 21.10 9.89 1.77
C THR A 76 21.48 10.84 0.62
N ASP A 77 20.60 11.73 0.20
CA ASP A 77 20.85 12.66 -0.94
C ASP A 77 21.22 14.10 -0.49
N LYS A 78 21.81 14.25 0.71
CA LYS A 78 22.26 15.54 1.26
C LYS A 78 23.72 15.55 1.76
N THR A 79 24.57 14.66 1.26
CA THR A 79 26.03 14.74 1.51
C THR A 79 26.81 14.79 0.22
#